data_AF-A0A4U9DBA9-F1
#
_entry.id   AF-A0A4U9DBA9-F1
#
_cell.length_a   1.000
_cell.length_b   1.000
_cell.length_c   1.000
_cell.angle_alpha   90.00
_cell.angle_beta   90.00
_cell.angle_gamma   90.00
#
_symmetry.space_group_name_H-M   'P 1'
#
loop_
_entity.id
_entity.type
_entity.pdbx_description
1 polymer ?
#
loop_
_entity_poly.entity_id
_entity_poly.type
_entity_poly.pdbx_seq_one_letter_code
_entity_poly.pdbx_strand_id
1 'polypeptide(L)'
;MLHLFDLVVGTEEEFHIAGGSTDTLTALKNVRHATKATLVCKRGPMGCVVLEGEIPDSWDSVPLQQGVRVEVLNVLGAGDAFMSGLLRGWLNDEGWEQACRYANACGALVVSRHGCAPAMPTKVELDDYLLRAESVPRPDLDARLNHLHRVTSRRQQWPELCIFAFDHRKQLADLVQETGRDTACIPQLKLLLLAAGRSGRAGGRARSAQRYSRRWHLRPARAERHYRQRLVDRAANRAAGLSPAAS
;
A
#
# COMPACT_ATOMS: atom_id res chain seq x y z
N MET A 1 -18.00 -3.08 -6.36
CA MET A 1 -17.00 -3.55 -5.37
C MET A 1 -17.12 -2.85 -4.03
N LEU A 2 -17.55 -1.58 -3.94
CA LEU A 2 -17.55 -0.84 -2.66
C LEU A 2 -18.38 -1.46 -1.53
N HIS A 3 -19.41 -2.25 -1.86
CA HIS A 3 -20.27 -2.92 -0.87
C HIS A 3 -19.61 -4.07 -0.10
N LEU A 4 -18.38 -4.48 -0.46
CA LEU A 4 -17.64 -5.55 0.23
C LEU A 4 -16.68 -5.04 1.30
N PHE A 5 -16.57 -3.72 1.47
CA PHE A 5 -15.67 -3.12 2.44
C PHE A 5 -16.42 -2.70 3.70
N ASP A 6 -15.79 -2.89 4.85
CA ASP A 6 -16.24 -2.37 6.14
C ASP A 6 -15.70 -0.95 6.41
N LEU A 7 -14.60 -0.59 5.76
CA LEU A 7 -13.90 0.68 5.90
C LEU A 7 -13.42 1.18 4.54
N VAL A 8 -13.76 2.43 4.20
CA VAL A 8 -13.29 3.12 2.99
C VAL A 8 -12.60 4.40 3.42
N VAL A 9 -11.32 4.53 3.07
CA VAL A 9 -10.50 5.69 3.41
C VAL A 9 -10.04 6.38 2.13
N GLY A 10 -10.24 7.69 2.05
CA GLY A 10 -9.91 8.47 0.86
C GLY A 10 -9.63 9.94 1.18
N THR A 11 -8.94 10.66 0.29
CA THR A 11 -8.89 12.12 0.32
C THR A 11 -10.19 12.70 -0.23
N GLU A 12 -10.39 14.01 -0.06
CA GLU A 12 -11.51 14.71 -0.68
C GLU A 12 -11.55 14.47 -2.19
N GLU A 13 -10.41 14.54 -2.88
CA GLU A 13 -10.31 14.30 -4.32
C GLU A 13 -10.66 12.86 -4.71
N GLU A 14 -10.21 11.88 -3.92
CA GLU A 14 -10.55 10.46 -4.14
C GLU A 14 -12.06 10.23 -3.99
N PHE A 15 -12.70 10.88 -3.00
CA PHE A 15 -14.15 10.85 -2.83
C PHE A 15 -14.89 11.62 -3.91
N HIS A 16 -14.37 12.76 -4.39
CA HIS A 16 -14.97 13.52 -5.50
C HIS A 16 -15.04 12.68 -6.77
N ILE A 17 -13.95 11.97 -7.08
CA ILE A 17 -13.89 11.05 -8.23
C ILE A 17 -14.87 9.89 -8.05
N ALA A 18 -14.89 9.26 -6.87
CA ALA A 18 -15.75 8.12 -6.60
C ALA A 18 -17.25 8.49 -6.56
N GLY A 19 -17.58 9.66 -6.02
CA GLY A 19 -18.95 10.17 -5.86
C GLY A 19 -19.45 11.00 -7.05
N GLY A 20 -18.61 11.34 -8.02
CA GLY A 20 -19.00 12.11 -9.21
C GLY A 20 -19.43 13.55 -8.93
N SER A 21 -18.88 14.17 -7.88
CA SER A 21 -19.17 15.56 -7.51
C SER A 21 -17.92 16.24 -6.95
N THR A 22 -17.74 17.53 -7.20
CA THR A 22 -16.67 18.34 -6.59
C THR A 22 -17.08 18.95 -5.24
N ASP A 23 -18.34 18.81 -4.84
CA ASP A 23 -18.77 19.11 -3.47
C ASP A 23 -18.55 17.88 -2.58
N THR A 24 -17.73 18.03 -1.54
CA THR A 24 -17.28 16.90 -0.69
C THR A 24 -18.47 16.19 -0.01
N LEU A 25 -19.46 16.91 0.52
CA LEU A 25 -20.61 16.29 1.19
C LEU A 25 -21.51 15.55 0.19
N THR A 26 -21.78 16.14 -0.96
CA THR A 26 -22.54 15.50 -2.05
C THR A 26 -21.80 14.26 -2.56
N ALA A 27 -20.48 14.33 -2.75
CA ALA A 27 -19.69 13.19 -3.17
C ALA A 27 -19.73 12.05 -2.15
N LEU A 28 -19.62 12.36 -0.86
CA LEU A 28 -19.73 11.38 0.23
C LEU A 28 -21.13 10.76 0.29
N LYS A 29 -22.21 11.53 0.10
CA LYS A 29 -23.58 11.01 -0.01
C LYS A 29 -23.72 10.03 -1.16
N ASN A 30 -23.18 10.38 -2.32
CA ASN A 30 -23.20 9.50 -3.49
C ASN A 30 -22.44 8.19 -3.23
N VAL A 31 -21.30 8.24 -2.55
CA VAL A 31 -20.56 7.03 -2.15
C VAL A 31 -21.32 6.21 -1.11
N ARG A 32 -21.98 6.85 -0.15
CA ARG A 32 -22.82 6.18 0.87
C ARG A 32 -23.96 5.37 0.23
N HIS A 33 -24.52 5.80 -0.90
CA HIS A 33 -25.51 5.00 -1.64
C HIS A 33 -24.96 3.68 -2.17
N ALA A 34 -23.64 3.56 -2.36
CA ALA A 34 -22.99 2.36 -2.89
C ALA A 34 -22.38 1.45 -1.79
N THR A 35 -22.25 1.93 -0.54
CA THR A 35 -21.63 1.15 0.55
C THR A 35 -22.11 1.54 1.95
N LYS A 36 -22.17 0.55 2.84
CA LYS A 36 -22.40 0.73 4.28
C LYS A 36 -21.11 0.85 5.09
N ALA A 37 -19.94 0.83 4.44
CA ALA A 37 -18.64 0.98 5.08
C ALA A 37 -18.56 2.27 5.91
N THR A 38 -17.77 2.27 6.98
CA THR A 38 -17.34 3.53 7.59
C THR A 38 -16.49 4.31 6.58
N LEU A 39 -16.80 5.59 6.38
CA LEU A 39 -16.03 6.46 5.49
C LEU A 39 -15.08 7.32 6.32
N VAL A 40 -13.79 7.29 5.99
CA VAL A 40 -12.79 8.20 6.57
C VAL A 40 -12.27 9.12 5.48
N CYS A 41 -12.62 10.41 5.58
CA CYS A 41 -12.21 11.42 4.62
C CYS A 41 -11.03 12.24 5.15
N LYS A 42 -9.88 12.13 4.47
CA LYS A 42 -8.67 12.90 4.73
C LYS A 42 -8.84 14.29 4.13
N ARG A 43 -8.71 15.33 4.95
CA ARG A 43 -8.87 16.74 4.59
C ARG A 43 -7.54 17.48 4.65
N GLY A 44 -6.50 16.83 4.14
CA GLY A 44 -5.12 17.33 4.14
C GLY A 44 -4.66 17.81 5.53
N PRO A 45 -4.15 19.06 5.65
CA PRO A 45 -3.63 19.58 6.92
C PRO A 45 -4.72 19.85 7.97
N MET A 46 -6.00 19.85 7.60
CA MET A 46 -7.10 19.99 8.57
C MET A 46 -7.29 18.71 9.40
N GLY A 47 -6.77 17.57 8.93
CA GLY A 47 -6.91 16.26 9.58
C GLY A 47 -7.87 15.37 8.81
N CYS A 48 -8.79 14.72 9.52
CA CYS A 48 -9.76 13.81 8.91
C CYS A 48 -11.11 13.80 9.63
N VAL A 49 -12.11 13.23 8.98
CA VAL A 49 -13.44 13.01 9.52
C VAL A 49 -13.82 11.55 9.36
N VAL A 50 -14.61 11.04 10.30
CA VAL A 50 -15.14 9.67 10.28
C VAL A 50 -16.66 9.74 10.18
N LEU A 51 -17.23 8.96 9.26
CA LEU A 51 -18.65 8.94 8.93
C LEU A 51 -19.12 7.49 8.90
N GLU A 52 -19.65 7.02 10.03
CA GLU A 52 -20.09 5.63 10.20
C GLU A 52 -21.47 5.38 9.56
N GLY A 53 -22.33 6.41 9.55
CA GLY A 53 -23.71 6.33 9.07
C GLY A 53 -24.05 7.33 7.98
N GLU A 54 -25.24 7.91 8.09
CA GLU A 54 -25.75 8.93 7.17
C GLU A 54 -24.80 10.13 7.09
N ILE A 55 -24.69 10.70 5.90
CA ILE A 55 -23.82 11.84 5.64
C ILE A 55 -24.64 13.12 5.87
N PRO A 56 -24.23 14.00 6.81
CA PRO A 56 -25.02 15.17 7.14
C PRO A 56 -25.02 16.22 6.01
N ASP A 57 -25.93 17.19 6.12
CA ASP A 57 -26.01 18.33 5.20
C ASP A 57 -24.98 19.42 5.51
N SER A 58 -24.38 19.40 6.71
CA SER A 58 -23.34 20.35 7.13
C SER A 58 -22.23 19.66 7.93
N TRP A 59 -21.02 20.21 7.80
CA TRP A 59 -19.84 19.83 8.58
C TRP A 59 -19.95 20.15 10.08
N ASP A 60 -20.86 21.05 10.49
CA ASP A 60 -20.98 21.48 11.89
C ASP A 60 -21.29 20.33 12.85
N SER A 61 -21.91 19.28 12.33
CA SER A 61 -22.28 18.07 13.08
C SER A 61 -21.22 16.96 13.03
N VAL A 62 -20.13 17.15 12.28
CA VAL A 62 -19.09 16.13 12.06
C VAL A 62 -17.84 16.51 12.84
N PRO A 63 -17.46 15.74 13.88
CA PRO A 63 -16.23 15.99 14.61
C PRO A 63 -15.02 15.92 13.69
N LEU A 64 -14.34 17.05 13.50
CA LEU A 64 -13.07 17.10 12.81
C LEU A 64 -11.97 16.58 13.73
N GLN A 65 -11.36 15.46 13.35
CA GLN A 65 -10.18 14.94 14.01
C GLN A 65 -8.98 15.75 13.52
N GLN A 66 -8.63 16.78 14.29
CA GLN A 66 -7.65 17.79 13.88
C GLN A 66 -6.30 17.17 13.53
N GLY A 67 -5.75 17.62 12.41
CA GLY A 67 -4.41 17.28 11.97
C GLY A 67 -3.34 17.90 12.87
N VAL A 68 -2.14 17.32 12.88
CA VAL A 68 -0.98 17.96 13.49
C VAL A 68 -0.33 18.87 12.45
N ARG A 69 -0.12 20.15 12.81
CA ARG A 69 0.55 21.10 11.91
C ARG A 69 2.05 20.85 11.92
N VAL A 70 2.58 20.49 10.77
CA VAL A 70 4.01 20.31 10.52
C VAL A 70 4.40 20.99 9.23
N GLU A 71 5.67 21.38 9.11
CA GLU A 71 6.22 21.82 7.83
C GLU A 71 6.37 20.61 6.89
N VAL A 72 5.73 20.70 5.72
CA VAL A 72 5.71 19.61 4.74
C VAL A 72 6.99 19.66 3.91
N LEU A 73 7.80 18.60 3.99
CA LEU A 73 8.97 18.40 3.13
C LEU A 73 8.67 17.47 1.95
N ASN A 74 7.86 16.42 2.15
CA ASN A 74 7.50 15.45 1.11
C ASN A 74 6.10 14.88 1.35
N VAL A 75 5.26 14.77 0.32
CA VAL A 75 3.91 14.18 0.45
C VAL A 75 3.87 12.66 0.18
N LEU A 76 4.97 12.09 -0.34
CA LEU A 76 5.04 10.67 -0.68
C LEU A 76 4.97 9.78 0.57
N GLY A 77 4.00 8.87 0.62
CA GLY A 77 3.82 7.92 1.72
C GLY A 77 2.94 8.42 2.87
N ALA A 78 2.45 9.66 2.82
CA ALA A 78 1.56 10.21 3.85
C ALA A 78 0.28 9.37 4.01
N GLY A 79 -0.29 8.90 2.89
CA GLY A 79 -1.47 8.04 2.87
C GLY A 79 -1.23 6.68 3.54
N ASP A 80 -0.10 6.02 3.24
CA ASP A 80 0.26 4.74 3.86
C ASP A 80 0.52 4.89 5.36
N ALA A 81 1.12 6.01 5.77
CA ALA A 81 1.38 6.34 7.16
C ALA A 81 0.07 6.58 7.92
N PHE A 82 -0.82 7.37 7.32
CA PHE A 82 -2.16 7.61 7.83
C PHE A 82 -2.91 6.31 8.02
N MET A 83 -2.94 5.44 6.99
CA MET A 83 -3.60 4.14 7.07
C MET A 83 -3.00 3.26 8.16
N SER A 84 -1.68 3.23 8.30
CA SER A 84 -1.01 2.45 9.35
C SER A 84 -1.38 2.93 10.75
N GLY A 85 -1.41 4.26 10.96
CA GLY A 85 -1.84 4.86 12.22
C GLY A 85 -3.33 4.60 12.52
N LEU A 86 -4.19 4.76 11.52
CA LEU A 86 -5.63 4.49 11.64
C LEU A 86 -5.88 3.03 12.04
N LEU A 87 -5.26 2.09 11.33
CA LEU A 87 -5.42 0.66 11.58
C LEU A 87 -4.86 0.25 12.95
N ARG A 88 -3.81 0.90 13.46
CA ARG A 88 -3.34 0.68 14.83
C ARG A 88 -4.46 0.91 15.84
N GLY A 89 -5.13 2.07 15.79
CA GLY A 89 -6.19 2.36 16.76
C GLY A 89 -7.46 1.54 16.49
N TRP A 90 -7.85 1.42 15.21
CA TRP A 90 -9.09 0.74 14.83
C TRP A 90 -9.07 -0.76 15.11
N LEU A 91 -7.97 -1.46 14.81
CA LEU A 91 -7.85 -2.91 15.06
C LEU A 91 -7.67 -3.27 16.54
N ASN A 92 -7.36 -2.29 17.39
CA ASN A 92 -7.22 -2.47 18.84
C ASN A 92 -8.43 -1.89 19.62
N ASP A 93 -9.52 -1.54 18.94
CA ASP A 93 -10.74 -0.99 19.54
C ASP A 93 -10.50 0.27 20.40
N GLU A 94 -9.52 1.10 20.04
CA GLU A 94 -9.15 2.31 20.81
C GLU A 94 -10.09 3.52 20.56
N GLY A 95 -11.11 3.34 19.71
CA GLY A 95 -12.06 4.38 19.30
C GLY A 95 -11.56 5.30 18.19
N TRP A 96 -12.49 5.96 17.50
CA TRP A 96 -12.19 6.76 16.31
C TRP A 96 -11.32 7.98 16.58
N GLU A 97 -11.54 8.67 17.70
CA GLU A 97 -10.73 9.82 18.09
C GLU A 97 -9.24 9.43 18.19
N GLN A 98 -8.96 8.35 18.92
CA GLN A 98 -7.59 7.89 19.13
C GLN A 98 -6.98 7.28 17.86
N ALA A 99 -7.76 6.53 17.07
CA ALA A 99 -7.33 6.01 15.77
C ALA A 99 -6.96 7.13 14.78
N CYS A 100 -7.80 8.16 14.67
CA CYS A 100 -7.53 9.32 13.82
C CYS A 100 -6.36 10.15 14.34
N ARG A 101 -6.20 10.26 15.67
CA ARG A 101 -5.03 10.91 16.29
C ARG A 101 -3.73 10.20 15.89
N TYR A 102 -3.70 8.86 15.88
CA TYR A 102 -2.56 8.11 15.35
C TYR A 102 -2.36 8.33 13.85
N ALA A 103 -3.44 8.27 13.06
CA ALA A 103 -3.40 8.45 11.61
C ALA A 103 -2.81 9.81 11.21
N ASN A 104 -3.33 10.89 11.81
CA ASN A 104 -2.87 12.26 11.58
C ASN A 104 -1.40 12.43 11.98
N ALA A 105 -1.00 11.91 13.14
CA ALA A 105 0.38 12.02 13.63
C ALA A 105 1.37 11.22 12.78
N CYS A 106 1.01 10.00 12.35
CA CYS A 106 1.83 9.22 11.42
C CYS A 106 2.01 9.93 10.07
N GLY A 107 0.93 10.47 9.52
CA GLY A 107 0.97 11.28 8.30
C GLY A 107 1.91 12.48 8.46
N ALA A 108 1.75 13.24 9.55
CA ALA A 108 2.57 14.42 9.87
C ALA A 108 4.07 14.08 9.99
N LEU A 109 4.42 12.99 10.70
CA LEU A 109 5.81 12.56 10.85
C LEU A 109 6.45 12.17 9.52
N VAL A 110 5.72 11.46 8.65
CA VAL A 110 6.23 11.07 7.33
C VAL A 110 6.41 12.28 6.44
N VAL A 111 5.43 13.20 6.40
CA VAL A 111 5.55 14.38 5.52
C VAL A 111 6.63 15.36 5.95
N SER A 112 7.02 15.33 7.23
CA SER A 112 8.15 16.11 7.72
C SER A 112 9.51 15.58 7.27
N ARG A 113 9.60 14.41 6.64
CA ARG A 113 10.87 13.77 6.26
C ARG A 113 10.97 13.56 4.75
N HIS A 114 12.20 13.37 4.26
CA HIS A 114 12.44 13.17 2.83
C HIS A 114 12.02 11.77 2.32
N GLY A 115 11.93 10.77 3.21
CA GLY A 115 11.64 9.38 2.85
C GLY A 115 10.14 9.05 2.85
N CYS A 116 9.75 8.03 2.07
CA CYS A 116 8.41 7.42 2.11
C CYS A 116 8.39 6.30 3.17
N ALA A 117 8.44 5.02 2.77
CA ALA A 117 8.39 3.89 3.69
C ALA A 117 9.46 3.89 4.81
N PRO A 118 10.72 4.34 4.61
CA PRO A 118 11.69 4.41 5.70
C PRO A 118 11.37 5.46 6.76
N ALA A 119 10.53 6.46 6.45
CA ALA A 119 10.20 7.54 7.37
C ALA A 119 9.04 7.18 8.33
N MET A 120 8.41 6.01 8.14
CA MET A 120 7.31 5.55 8.99
C MET A 120 7.75 5.49 10.45
N PRO A 121 6.95 6.06 11.38
CA PRO A 121 7.32 6.07 12.78
C PRO A 121 7.14 4.69 13.42
N THR A 122 7.93 4.42 14.45
CA THR A 122 7.67 3.27 15.33
C THR A 122 6.64 3.63 16.38
N LYS A 123 6.10 2.63 17.10
CA LYS A 123 5.18 2.87 18.21
C LYS A 123 5.76 3.84 19.26
N VAL A 124 7.01 3.61 19.66
CA VAL A 124 7.69 4.43 20.68
C VAL A 124 7.86 5.87 20.21
N GLU A 125 8.23 6.05 18.95
CA GLU A 125 8.37 7.37 18.35
C GLU A 125 7.03 8.10 18.23
N LEU A 126 5.98 7.40 17.80
CA LEU A 126 4.63 7.94 17.66
C LEU A 126 4.05 8.39 19.01
N ASP A 127 4.15 7.52 20.03
CA ASP A 127 3.65 7.82 21.36
C ASP A 127 4.41 9.03 21.96
N ASP A 128 5.72 9.12 21.74
CA ASP A 128 6.52 10.28 22.15
C ASP A 128 6.06 11.56 21.45
N TYR A 129 5.84 11.52 20.14
CA TYR A 129 5.39 12.69 19.40
C TYR A 129 4.02 13.18 19.89
N LEU A 130 3.08 12.25 20.10
CA LEU A 130 1.72 12.57 20.52
C LEU A 130 1.63 13.27 21.88
N LEU A 131 2.59 13.03 22.79
CA LEU A 131 2.65 13.68 24.10
C LEU A 131 3.05 15.15 24.04
N ARG A 132 3.70 15.58 22.96
CA ARG A 132 4.35 16.90 22.87
C ARG A 132 4.22 17.54 21.49
N ALA A 133 3.27 17.09 20.69
CA ALA A 133 3.05 17.50 19.31
C ALA A 133 2.97 19.02 19.15
N GLU A 134 2.31 19.72 20.08
CA GLU A 134 2.18 21.18 20.07
C GLU A 134 3.51 21.93 20.21
N SER A 135 4.48 21.31 20.89
CA SER A 135 5.82 21.88 21.10
C SER A 135 6.83 21.50 19.99
N VAL A 136 6.41 20.68 19.01
CA VAL A 136 7.30 20.12 17.97
C VAL A 136 6.74 20.43 16.56
N PRO A 137 6.80 21.69 16.12
CA PRO A 137 6.33 22.09 14.78
C PRO A 137 7.22 21.55 13.64
N ARG A 138 8.48 21.21 13.96
CA ARG A 138 9.48 20.65 13.04
C ARG A 138 9.99 19.29 13.54
N PRO A 139 9.22 18.21 13.37
CA PRO A 139 9.61 16.88 13.86
C PRO A 139 10.92 16.37 13.24
N ASP A 140 11.27 16.87 12.06
CA ASP A 140 12.51 16.59 11.34
C ASP A 140 13.75 17.21 11.99
N LEU A 141 13.59 18.27 12.77
CA LEU A 141 14.68 18.93 13.51
C LEU A 141 14.73 18.50 14.99
N ASP A 142 13.71 17.80 15.49
CA ASP A 142 13.64 17.36 16.88
C ASP A 142 14.66 16.24 17.16
N ALA A 143 15.65 16.56 18.00
CA ALA A 143 16.76 15.65 18.31
C ALA A 143 16.27 14.33 18.93
N ARG A 144 15.20 14.37 19.74
CA ARG A 144 14.66 13.20 20.43
C ARG A 144 13.89 12.30 19.47
N LEU A 145 13.01 12.83 18.62
CA LEU A 145 12.32 12.05 17.59
C LEU A 145 13.31 11.42 16.62
N ASN A 146 14.31 12.19 16.17
CA ASN A 146 15.35 11.67 15.27
C ASN A 146 16.21 10.58 15.93
N HIS A 147 16.44 10.68 17.25
CA HIS A 147 17.09 9.61 18.00
C HIS A 147 16.19 8.37 18.06
N LEU A 148 14.95 8.52 18.54
CA LEU A 148 13.97 7.44 18.66
C LEU A 148 13.77 6.72 17.33
N HIS A 149 13.54 7.47 16.26
CA HIS A 149 13.39 6.94 14.91
C HIS A 149 14.58 6.03 14.57
N ARG A 150 15.81 6.51 14.73
CA ARG A 150 17.02 5.77 14.38
C ARG A 150 17.25 4.51 15.21
N VAL A 151 16.95 4.55 16.50
CA VAL A 151 17.22 3.41 17.40
C VAL A 151 16.13 2.36 17.39
N THR A 152 14.89 2.77 17.09
CA THR A 152 13.72 1.87 17.08
C THR A 152 13.38 1.33 15.69
N SER A 153 13.79 1.99 14.60
CA SER A 153 13.61 1.51 13.22
C SER A 153 14.74 0.59 12.72
N ARG A 154 15.72 0.26 13.58
CA ARG A 154 16.84 -0.61 13.20
C ARG A 154 16.29 -1.95 12.70
N ARG A 155 16.47 -2.21 11.42
CA ARG A 155 16.02 -3.46 10.81
C ARG A 155 16.73 -4.64 11.44
N GLN A 156 15.94 -5.61 11.85
CA GLN A 156 16.41 -6.95 12.12
C GLN A 156 17.15 -7.47 10.88
N GLN A 157 18.38 -7.96 11.06
CA GLN A 157 19.09 -8.65 9.99
C GLN A 157 18.44 -10.01 9.79
N TRP A 158 17.72 -10.16 8.69
CA TRP A 158 17.24 -11.46 8.24
C TRP A 158 18.40 -12.13 7.50
N PRO A 159 18.92 -13.29 7.96
CA PRO A 159 20.09 -13.90 7.36
C PRO A 159 19.90 -14.15 5.86
N GLU A 160 18.71 -14.58 5.44
CA GLU A 160 18.29 -14.63 4.04
C GLU A 160 16.77 -14.43 3.93
N LEU A 161 16.32 -13.49 3.08
CA LEU A 161 14.91 -13.29 2.75
C LEU A 161 14.73 -13.41 1.23
N CYS A 162 14.09 -14.49 0.79
CA CYS A 162 13.76 -14.72 -0.62
C CYS A 162 12.30 -14.30 -0.89
N ILE A 163 12.11 -13.10 -1.46
CA ILE A 163 10.79 -12.60 -1.87
C ILE A 163 10.60 -12.82 -3.38
N PHE A 164 9.49 -13.42 -3.77
CA PHE A 164 9.12 -13.61 -5.17
C PHE A 164 7.75 -12.97 -5.46
N ALA A 165 7.76 -11.71 -5.90
CA ALA A 165 6.56 -10.93 -6.20
C ALA A 165 6.35 -10.82 -7.72
N PHE A 166 5.14 -11.11 -8.21
CA PHE A 166 4.82 -11.15 -9.65
C PHE A 166 3.39 -10.69 -9.95
N ASP A 167 2.81 -9.84 -9.09
CA ASP A 167 1.39 -9.49 -9.19
C ASP A 167 1.06 -8.40 -10.24
N HIS A 168 2.07 -7.72 -10.77
CA HIS A 168 1.86 -6.58 -11.65
C HIS A 168 1.26 -6.95 -13.02
N ARG A 169 0.10 -6.37 -13.34
CA ARG A 169 -0.68 -6.69 -14.55
C ARG A 169 -0.09 -6.11 -15.84
N LYS A 170 0.54 -4.92 -15.78
CA LYS A 170 1.07 -4.24 -16.98
C LYS A 170 2.22 -5.02 -17.61
N GLN A 171 3.23 -5.39 -16.84
CA GLN A 171 4.40 -6.10 -17.34
C GLN A 171 4.04 -7.49 -17.90
N LEU A 172 3.04 -8.15 -17.32
CA LEU A 172 2.53 -9.41 -17.85
C LEU A 172 1.73 -9.21 -19.13
N ALA A 173 0.96 -8.12 -19.25
CA ALA A 173 0.26 -7.75 -20.48
C ALA A 173 1.24 -7.35 -21.61
N ASP A 174 2.28 -6.57 -21.30
CA ASP A 174 3.32 -6.19 -22.23
C ASP A 174 4.05 -7.45 -22.76
N LEU A 175 4.36 -8.41 -21.88
CA LEU A 175 4.97 -9.70 -22.26
C LEU A 175 4.05 -10.52 -23.18
N VAL A 176 2.76 -10.55 -22.90
CA VAL A 176 1.77 -11.21 -23.74
C VAL A 176 1.72 -10.56 -25.14
N GLN A 177 1.74 -9.23 -25.20
CA GLN A 177 1.77 -8.48 -26.45
C GLN A 177 3.05 -8.75 -27.25
N GLU A 178 4.22 -8.73 -26.60
CA GLU A 178 5.51 -9.03 -27.23
C GLU A 178 5.61 -10.46 -27.76
N THR A 179 4.92 -11.40 -27.13
CA THR A 179 4.92 -12.83 -27.52
C THR A 179 3.75 -13.21 -28.43
N GLY A 180 2.87 -12.27 -28.76
CA GLY A 180 1.68 -12.52 -29.59
C GLY A 180 0.69 -13.52 -28.96
N ARG A 181 0.70 -13.66 -27.64
CA ARG A 181 -0.19 -14.57 -26.90
C ARG A 181 -1.49 -13.86 -26.53
N ASP A 182 -2.47 -14.64 -26.08
CA ASP A 182 -3.71 -14.11 -25.51
C ASP A 182 -3.51 -13.75 -24.03
N THR A 183 -4.01 -12.58 -23.61
CA THR A 183 -4.08 -12.14 -22.21
C THR A 183 -4.77 -13.13 -21.26
N ALA A 184 -5.63 -14.01 -21.78
CA ALA A 184 -6.24 -15.11 -21.03
C ALA A 184 -5.22 -16.09 -20.41
N CYS A 185 -3.95 -16.11 -20.87
CA CYS A 185 -2.92 -16.97 -20.31
C CYS A 185 -2.28 -16.43 -19.01
N ILE A 186 -2.51 -15.17 -18.66
CA ILE A 186 -1.89 -14.50 -17.50
C ILE A 186 -2.21 -15.21 -16.16
N PRO A 187 -3.46 -15.60 -15.86
CA PRO A 187 -3.77 -16.33 -14.63
C PRO A 187 -2.97 -17.64 -14.50
N GLN A 188 -2.86 -18.40 -15.58
CA GLN A 188 -2.10 -19.66 -15.60
C GLN A 188 -0.60 -19.41 -15.39
N LEU A 189 -0.05 -18.36 -16.00
CA LEU A 189 1.33 -17.95 -15.77
C LEU A 189 1.58 -17.61 -14.29
N LYS A 190 0.67 -16.87 -13.64
CA LYS A 190 0.76 -16.55 -12.21
C LYS A 190 0.78 -17.81 -11.34
N LEU A 191 -0.02 -18.82 -11.66
CA LEU A 191 -0.01 -20.11 -10.96
C LEU A 191 1.33 -20.86 -11.14
N LEU A 192 1.90 -20.82 -12.34
CA LEU A 192 3.21 -21.44 -12.61
C LEU A 192 4.34 -20.73 -11.86
N LEU A 193 4.31 -19.40 -11.81
CA LEU A 193 5.25 -18.59 -11.02
C LEU A 193 5.12 -18.94 -9.53
N LEU A 194 3.90 -19.05 -8.99
CA LEU A 194 3.67 -19.50 -7.61
C LEU A 194 4.24 -20.90 -7.36
N ALA A 195 3.97 -21.86 -8.25
CA ALA A 195 4.45 -23.23 -8.13
C ALA A 195 5.98 -23.31 -8.17
N ALA A 196 6.62 -22.53 -9.05
CA ALA A 196 8.07 -22.43 -9.13
C ALA A 196 8.67 -21.83 -7.86
N GLY A 197 8.07 -20.74 -7.33
CA GLY A 197 8.49 -20.12 -6.07
C GLY A 197 8.39 -21.08 -4.88
N ARG A 198 7.31 -21.87 -4.79
CA ARG A 198 7.15 -22.92 -3.78
C ARG A 198 8.19 -24.03 -3.91
N SER A 199 8.47 -24.46 -5.14
CA SER A 199 9.43 -25.54 -5.42
C SER A 199 10.88 -25.14 -5.14
N GLY A 200 11.24 -23.87 -5.41
CA GLY A 200 12.56 -23.32 -5.09
C GLY A 200 12.88 -23.31 -3.60
N ARG A 201 11.84 -23.25 -2.74
CA ARG A 201 11.97 -23.31 -1.27
C ARG A 201 12.28 -24.71 -0.74
N ALA A 202 11.84 -25.76 -1.44
CA ALA A 202 12.05 -27.15 -1.03
C ALA A 202 13.42 -27.73 -1.43
N GLY A 203 14.14 -27.07 -2.36
CA GLY A 203 15.39 -27.58 -2.96
C GLY A 203 16.70 -27.16 -2.29
N GLY A 204 16.67 -26.42 -1.17
CA GLY A 204 17.84 -26.17 -0.31
C GLY A 204 19.08 -25.51 -0.93
N ARG A 205 19.01 -24.97 -2.15
CA ARG A 205 20.11 -24.24 -2.78
C ARG A 205 19.68 -22.80 -3.08
N ALA A 206 19.62 -22.00 -2.02
CA ALA A 206 19.73 -20.55 -2.16
C ALA A 206 21.15 -20.22 -2.66
N ARG A 207 21.39 -20.37 -3.97
CA ARG A 207 22.52 -19.67 -4.58
C ARG A 207 22.15 -18.20 -4.54
N SER A 208 22.70 -17.49 -3.57
CA SER A 208 22.88 -16.03 -3.52
C SER A 208 22.18 -15.31 -4.67
N ALA A 209 20.93 -14.90 -4.47
CA ALA A 209 20.23 -13.98 -5.37
C ALA A 209 20.89 -12.59 -5.23
N GLN A 210 22.09 -12.49 -5.76
CA GLN A 210 22.95 -11.32 -5.69
C GLN A 210 22.41 -10.31 -6.69
N ARG A 211 21.84 -9.22 -6.18
CA ARG A 211 21.55 -7.96 -6.91
C ARG A 211 20.88 -8.12 -8.28
N TYR A 212 19.56 -8.27 -8.30
CA TYR A 212 18.73 -7.83 -9.44
C TYR A 212 17.91 -6.60 -9.05
N SER A 213 18.59 -5.48 -8.77
CA SER A 213 17.98 -4.14 -8.72
C SER A 213 18.63 -3.17 -9.70
N ARG A 214 19.35 -3.67 -10.72
CA ARG A 214 19.79 -2.83 -11.83
C ARG A 214 18.85 -3.11 -13.00
N ARG A 215 17.96 -2.14 -13.23
CA ARG A 215 17.50 -1.67 -14.56
C ARG A 215 17.39 -2.80 -15.59
N TRP A 216 16.16 -3.19 -15.94
CA TRP A 216 15.86 -3.94 -17.17
C TRP A 216 16.21 -3.09 -18.40
N HIS A 217 17.50 -2.83 -18.62
CA HIS A 217 18.02 -2.32 -19.87
C HIS A 217 18.32 -3.54 -20.72
N LEU A 218 17.31 -3.94 -21.49
CA LEU A 218 17.45 -4.87 -22.60
C LEU A 218 18.45 -4.26 -23.60
N ARG A 219 19.70 -4.73 -23.60
CA ARG A 219 20.57 -4.59 -24.77
C ARG A 219 20.35 -5.82 -25.67
N PRO A 220 20.18 -5.65 -26.98
CA PRO A 220 19.77 -6.73 -27.86
C PRO A 220 20.96 -7.63 -28.19
N ALA A 221 20.94 -8.87 -27.70
CA ALA A 221 21.78 -9.94 -28.25
C ALA A 221 20.85 -11.07 -28.72
N ARG A 222 20.98 -11.41 -30.01
CA ARG A 222 20.11 -12.28 -30.83
C ARG A 222 19.81 -13.70 -30.27
N ALA A 223 20.34 -14.10 -29.11
CA ALA A 223 20.18 -15.43 -28.55
C ALA A 223 18.92 -15.63 -27.64
N GLU A 224 18.23 -14.56 -27.23
CA GLU A 224 17.18 -14.63 -26.20
C GLU A 224 15.81 -15.17 -26.67
N ARG A 225 15.45 -15.02 -27.97
CA ARG A 225 14.13 -15.47 -28.46
C ARG A 225 13.92 -16.97 -28.25
N HIS A 226 14.97 -17.77 -28.43
CA HIS A 226 14.89 -19.22 -28.25
C HIS A 226 14.75 -19.66 -26.80
N TYR A 227 15.14 -18.85 -25.81
CA TYR A 227 15.02 -19.21 -24.40
C TYR A 227 13.64 -18.83 -23.83
N ARG A 228 13.13 -17.66 -24.22
CA ARG A 228 11.79 -17.17 -23.83
C ARG A 228 10.67 -18.02 -24.42
N GLN A 229 10.78 -18.38 -25.70
CA GLN A 229 9.82 -19.28 -26.35
C GLN A 229 9.80 -20.66 -25.68
N ARG A 230 10.97 -21.22 -25.34
CA ARG A 230 11.08 -22.50 -24.64
C ARG A 230 10.46 -22.52 -23.25
N LEU A 231 10.52 -21.41 -22.50
CA LEU A 231 9.88 -21.31 -21.18
C LEU A 231 8.35 -21.27 -21.29
N VAL A 232 7.83 -20.52 -22.26
CA VAL A 232 6.39 -20.42 -22.56
C VAL A 232 5.85 -21.75 -23.12
N ASP A 233 6.60 -22.42 -23.99
CA ASP A 233 6.19 -23.70 -24.59
C ASP A 233 6.25 -24.86 -23.58
N ARG A 234 7.24 -24.88 -22.67
CA ARG A 234 7.29 -25.87 -21.58
C ARG A 234 6.14 -25.68 -20.58
N ALA A 235 5.74 -24.43 -20.32
CA ALA A 235 4.58 -24.11 -19.52
C ALA A 235 3.28 -24.58 -20.19
N ALA A 236 3.14 -24.37 -21.50
CA ALA A 236 1.99 -24.81 -22.29
C ALA A 236 1.88 -26.34 -22.39
N ASN A 237 2.99 -27.05 -22.66
CA ASN A 237 2.99 -28.51 -22.81
C ASN A 237 2.74 -29.26 -21.49
N ARG A 238 3.14 -28.70 -20.33
CA ARG A 238 2.79 -29.27 -19.02
C ARG A 238 1.33 -29.04 -18.64
N ALA A 239 0.72 -27.95 -19.10
CA ALA A 239 -0.71 -27.71 -18.90
C ALA A 239 -1.57 -28.66 -19.75
N ALA A 240 -1.10 -29.06 -20.93
CA ALA A 240 -1.81 -30.00 -21.82
C ALA A 240 -1.77 -31.48 -21.36
N GLY A 241 -0.77 -31.86 -20.56
CA GLY A 241 -0.63 -33.24 -20.05
C GLY A 241 -1.44 -33.56 -18.79
N LEU A 242 -2.20 -32.60 -18.26
CA LEU A 242 -3.06 -32.74 -17.08
C LEU A 242 -4.54 -32.64 -17.49
N SER A 243 -5.01 -33.58 -18.31
CA SER A 243 -6.44 -33.82 -18.51
C SER A 243 -6.84 -35.08 -17.73
N PRO A 244 -7.96 -35.09 -16.98
CA PRO A 244 -8.30 -36.21 -16.11
C PRO A 244 -8.66 -37.45 -16.93
N ALA A 245 -8.14 -38.61 -16.52
CA ALA A 245 -8.54 -39.89 -17.07
C ALA A 245 -10.06 -40.08 -16.84
N ALA A 246 -10.79 -40.26 -17.94
CA ALA A 246 -12.19 -40.64 -17.93
C ALA A 246 -12.31 -42.15 -17.66
N SER A 247 -12.88 -42.53 -16.51
CA SER A 247 -13.84 -43.63 -16.31
C SER A 247 -14.53 -43.44 -14.96
#